data_AF-A0A371AXD9-F1
#
_entry.id   AF-A0A371AXD9-F1
#
_cell.length_a   1.000
_cell.length_b   1.000
_cell.length_c   1.000
_cell.angle_alpha   90.00
_cell.angle_beta   90.00
_cell.angle_gamma   90.00
#
_symmetry.space_group_name_H-M   'P 1'
#
loop_
_entity.id
_entity.type
_entity.pdbx_description
1 polymer ?
#
loop_
_entity_poly.entity_id
_entity_poly.type
_entity_poly.pdbx_seq_one_letter_code
_entity_poly.pdbx_strand_id
1 'polypeptide(L)' 'MNNRKNGIGFVGTLTLIFIVLKILNLITWSWIWVLAPIWISALIAIIPFAFILVRSRIKNGRW' A
#
# COMPACT_ATOMS: atom_id res chain seq x y z
N MET A 1 24.89 -3.38 -23.29
CA MET A 1 24.77 -2.63 -22.02
C MET A 1 23.29 -2.47 -21.68
N ASN A 2 22.78 -3.31 -20.80
CA ASN A 2 21.37 -3.39 -20.40
C ASN A 2 21.08 -2.40 -19.25
N ASN A 3 20.83 -1.14 -19.60
CA ASN A 3 20.36 -0.12 -18.67
C ASN A 3 18.92 -0.43 -18.24
N ARG A 4 18.75 -1.23 -17.19
CA ARG A 4 17.46 -1.33 -16.50
C ARG A 4 17.20 0.00 -15.80
N LYS A 5 16.55 0.92 -16.52
CA LYS A 5 15.99 2.15 -15.97
C LYS A 5 14.85 1.72 -15.05
N ASN A 6 15.17 1.52 -13.78
CA ASN A 6 14.19 1.34 -12.71
C ASN A 6 13.51 2.70 -12.54
N GLY A 7 12.55 3.00 -13.41
CA GLY A 7 11.77 4.23 -13.35
C GLY A 7 11.07 4.29 -12.01
N ILE A 8 11.05 5.48 -11.40
CA ILE A 8 10.25 5.74 -10.22
C ILE A 8 8.83 5.27 -10.53
N GLY A 9 8.39 4.21 -9.86
CA GLY A 9 7.05 3.66 -10.05
C GLY A 9 6.01 4.75 -9.76
N PHE A 10 4.86 4.69 -10.42
CA PHE A 10 3.75 5.63 -10.26
C PHE A 10 3.46 5.96 -8.78
N VAL A 11 3.56 4.94 -7.92
CA VAL A 11 3.41 5.03 -6.46
C VAL A 11 4.44 5.96 -5.82
N GLY A 12 5.70 5.90 -6.24
CA GLY A 12 6.79 6.75 -5.72
C GLY A 12 6.57 8.22 -6.04
N THR A 13 6.14 8.54 -7.28
CA THR A 13 5.81 9.92 -7.67
C THR A 13 4.61 10.45 -6.89
N LEU A 14 3.56 9.65 -6.73
CA LEU A 14 2.38 10.04 -5.95
C LEU A 14 2.74 10.31 -4.48
N THR A 15 3.59 9.45 -3.89
CA THR A 15 4.09 9.59 -2.51
C THR A 15 4.89 10.89 -2.35
N LEU A 16 5.75 11.20 -3.32
CA LEU A 16 6.54 12.43 -3.32
C LEU A 16 5.64 13.69 -3.38
N ILE A 17 4.63 13.71 -4.25
CA ILE A 17 3.69 14.82 -4.38
C ILE A 17 2.94 15.08 -3.06
N PHE A 18 2.42 14.03 -2.42
CA PHE A 18 1.74 14.17 -1.13
C PHE A 18 2.66 14.69 -0.01
N ILE A 19 3.93 14.26 0.01
CA ILE A 19 4.94 14.76 0.95
C ILE A 19 5.21 16.25 0.73
N VAL A 20 5.35 16.68 -0.53
CA VAL A 20 5.60 18.08 -0.87
C VAL A 20 4.38 18.95 -0.48
N LEU A 21 3.16 18.53 -0.80
CA LEU A 21 1.94 19.25 -0.40
C LEU A 21 1.79 19.37 1.12
N LYS A 22 2.21 18.36 1.88
CA LYS A 22 2.15 18.39 3.34
C LYS A 22 3.17 19.36 3.95
N ILE A 23 4.40 19.42 3.41
CA ILE A 23 5.41 20.38 3.86
C ILE A 23 5.03 21.82 3.48
N LEU A 24 4.36 22.00 2.34
CA LEU A 24 3.75 23.28 1.94
C LEU A 24 2.61 23.73 2.86
N ASN A 25 2.27 22.94 3.89
CA ASN A 25 1.25 23.22 4.91
C ASN A 25 -0.14 23.52 4.32
N LEU A 26 -0.38 23.13 3.06
CA LEU A 26 -1.67 23.21 2.39
C LEU A 26 -2.67 22.19 2.97
N ILE A 27 -2.15 21.16 3.64
CA ILE A 27 -2.91 20.06 4.22
C ILE A 27 -2.32 19.76 5.61
N THR A 28 -3.09 20.01 6.67
CA THR A 28 -2.76 19.70 8.09
C THR A 28 -2.89 18.21 8.44
N TRP A 29 -3.16 17.38 7.44
CA TRP A 29 -3.62 16.02 7.61
C TRP A 29 -2.55 15.05 8.10
N SER A 30 -2.99 13.93 8.67
CA SER A 30 -2.11 12.92 9.25
C SER A 30 -1.25 12.24 8.19
N TRP A 31 0.00 11.90 8.54
CA TRP A 31 0.95 11.23 7.64
C TRP A 31 0.41 9.86 7.19
N ILE A 32 -0.42 9.22 8.02
CA ILE A 32 -1.06 7.94 7.69
C ILE A 32 -1.88 8.04 6.38
N TRP A 33 -2.50 9.18 6.11
CA TRP A 33 -3.30 9.37 4.91
C TRP A 33 -2.49 9.75 3.68
N VAL A 34 -1.29 10.32 3.84
CA VAL A 34 -0.32 10.47 2.73
C VAL A 34 0.07 9.09 2.17
N LEU A 35 0.08 8.06 3.01
CA LEU A 35 0.31 6.67 2.61
C LEU A 35 -0.98 5.94 2.20
N ALA A 36 -2.14 6.59 2.16
CA ALA A 36 -3.40 5.93 1.77
C ALA A 36 -3.30 5.09 0.48
N PRO A 37 -2.57 5.52 -0.58
CA PRO A 37 -2.36 4.70 -1.77
C PRO A 37 -1.65 3.37 -1.49
N ILE A 38 -0.65 3.38 -0.60
CA ILE A 38 0.06 2.19 -0.13
C ILE A 38 -0.86 1.33 0.74
N TRP A 39 -1.58 1.94 1.69
CA TRP A 39 -2.46 1.22 2.62
C TRP A 39 -3.62 0.53 1.92
N ILE A 40 -4.23 1.20 0.95
CA ILE A 40 -5.31 0.63 0.12
C ILE A 40 -4.78 -0.58 -0.65
N SER A 41 -3.59 -0.45 -1.27
CA SER A 41 -2.95 -1.54 -2.00
C SER A 41 -2.61 -2.73 -1.09
N ALA A 42 -2.09 -2.47 0.11
CA ALA A 42 -1.79 -3.48 1.11
C ALA A 42 -3.06 -4.17 1.63
N LEU A 43 -4.13 -3.43 1.92
CA LEU A 43 -5.42 -3.96 2.35
C LEU A 43 -6.03 -4.87 1.28
N ILE A 44 -6.00 -4.45 0.01
CA ILE A 44 -6.48 -5.26 -1.11
C ILE A 44 -5.72 -6.58 -1.24
N ALA A 45 -4.43 -6.62 -0.91
CA ALA A 45 -3.65 -7.85 -0.91
C ALA A 45 -3.88 -8.70 0.36
N ILE A 46 -3.96 -8.07 1.53
CA ILE A 46 -4.09 -8.73 2.84
C ILE A 46 -5.47 -9.35 3.03
N ILE A 47 -6.55 -8.66 2.66
CA ILE A 47 -7.92 -9.13 2.85
C ILE A 47 -8.16 -10.51 2.22
N PRO A 48 -7.89 -10.74 0.91
CA PRO A 48 -8.10 -12.05 0.30
C PRO A 48 -7.15 -13.10 0.88
N PHE A 49 -5.91 -12.74 1.18
CA PHE A 49 -4.95 -13.66 1.80
C PHE A 49 -5.42 -14.14 3.18
N ALA A 50 -5.88 -13.21 4.03
CA ALA A 50 -6.47 -13.50 5.32
C ALA A 50 -7.74 -14.36 5.17
N PHE A 51 -8.60 -14.05 4.19
CA PHE A 51 -9.82 -14.82 3.93
C PHE A 51 -9.52 -16.27 3.56
N ILE A 52 -8.50 -16.50 2.73
CA ILE A 52 -8.03 -17.83 2.32
C ILE A 52 -7.45 -18.59 3.51
N LEU A 53 -6.62 -17.94 4.32
CA LEU A 53 -6.05 -18.53 5.53
C LEU A 53 -7.13 -18.90 6.55
N VAL A 54 -8.11 -18.03 6.78
CA VAL A 54 -9.24 -18.28 7.69
C VAL A 54 -10.07 -19.45 7.17
N ARG A 55 -10.42 -19.47 5.87
CA ARG A 55 -11.13 -20.60 5.26
C ARG A 55 -10.34 -21.91 5.38
N SER A 56 -9.03 -21.87 5.16
CA SER A 56 -8.14 -23.03 5.30
C SER A 56 -8.09 -23.54 6.75
N ARG A 57 -7.98 -22.64 7.73
CA ARG A 57 -8.01 -22.98 9.16
C ARG A 57 -9.34 -23.60 9.59
N ILE A 58 -10.47 -23.06 9.13
CA ILE A 58 -11.80 -23.61 9.45
C ILE A 58 -11.93 -25.03 8.91
N LYS A 59 -11.45 -25.29 7.69
CA LYS A 59 -11.56 -26.60 7.05
C LYS A 59 -10.64 -27.66 7.69
N ASN A 60 -9.45 -27.26 8.17
CA ASN A 60 -8.49 -28.17 8.81
C ASN A 60 -8.77 -28.47 10.30
N GLY A 61 -9.82 -27.89 10.89
CA GLY A 61 -10.20 -28.09 12.29
C GLY A 61 -11.09 -29.30 12.59
N ARG A 62 -11.34 -30.20 11.63
CA ARG A 62 -12.11 -31.43 11.84
C ARG A 62 -11.25 -32.65 11.50
N TRP A 63 -10.51 -33.11 12.51
CA TRP A 63 -10.07 -34.50 12.64
C TRP A 63 -11.13 -35.29 13.38
#